data_AF-A0A2T1GDS2-F1
#
_entry.id   AF-A0A2T1GDS2-F1
#
_cell.length_a   1.000
_cell.length_b   1.000
_cell.length_c   1.000
_cell.angle_alpha   90.00
_cell.angle_beta   90.00
_cell.angle_gamma   90.00
#
_symmetry.space_group_name_H-M   'P 1'
#
loop_
_entity.id
_entity.type
_entity.pdbx_description
1 polymer ?
#
loop_
_entity_poly.entity_id
_entity_poly.type
_entity_poly.pdbx_seq_one_letter_code
_entity_poly.pdbx_strand_id
1 'polypeptide(L)'
;MSTKFSIATISIATILVLTNSAIANAAEAYKTSKGEVVVTGLTPAKRYQIRFISAQDKPGSRQDKSVNSCGQIVVEKAANYKTLIVGSENIDPSSLETKVHERCKPQAKFKKMQPQGVERAITPGSN
;
A
#
# COMPACT_ATOMS: atom_id res chain seq x y z
N MET A 1 63.32 -31.09 4.94
CA MET A 1 63.11 -29.91 4.08
C MET A 1 61.66 -29.49 4.27
N SER A 2 61.39 -28.53 5.17
CA SER A 2 60.03 -28.20 5.62
C SER A 2 59.44 -27.07 4.79
N THR A 3 58.46 -27.37 3.95
CA THR A 3 57.70 -26.38 3.18
C THR A 3 56.63 -25.75 4.08
N LYS A 4 56.86 -24.49 4.47
CA LYS A 4 55.86 -23.65 5.14
C LYS A 4 54.91 -23.09 4.07
N PHE A 5 53.65 -23.52 4.07
CA PHE A 5 52.61 -22.91 3.25
C PHE A 5 51.98 -21.76 4.04
N SER A 6 52.25 -20.53 3.61
CA SER A 6 51.60 -19.32 4.14
C SER A 6 50.13 -19.32 3.74
N ILE A 7 49.23 -19.34 4.74
CA ILE A 7 47.79 -19.17 4.55
C ILE A 7 47.52 -17.68 4.42
N ALA A 8 47.31 -17.20 3.20
CA ALA A 8 46.82 -15.84 2.95
C ALA A 8 45.32 -15.79 3.29
N THR A 9 44.98 -15.24 4.45
CA THR A 9 43.60 -14.91 4.82
C THR A 9 43.11 -13.75 3.97
N ILE A 10 42.41 -14.06 2.88
CA ILE A 10 41.73 -13.06 2.05
C ILE A 10 40.46 -12.65 2.79
N SER A 11 40.50 -11.50 3.46
CA SER A 11 39.31 -10.84 4.02
C SER A 11 38.41 -10.40 2.88
N ILE A 12 37.38 -11.19 2.59
CA ILE A 12 36.32 -10.80 1.65
C ILE A 12 35.42 -9.81 2.40
N ALA A 13 35.66 -8.52 2.21
CA ALA A 13 34.72 -7.49 2.61
C ALA A 13 33.43 -7.69 1.79
N THR A 14 32.41 -8.27 2.41
CA THR A 14 31.08 -8.34 1.82
C THR A 14 30.54 -6.91 1.71
N ILE A 15 30.62 -6.34 0.51
CA ILE A 15 29.98 -5.07 0.18
C ILE A 15 28.48 -5.32 0.26
N LEU A 16 27.87 -4.90 1.36
CA LEU A 16 26.43 -4.85 1.53
C LEU A 16 25.90 -3.75 0.58
N VAL A 17 25.68 -4.11 -0.67
CA VAL A 17 25.00 -3.26 -1.65
C VAL A 17 23.52 -3.25 -1.28
N LEU A 18 23.17 -2.36 -0.35
CA LEU A 18 21.80 -1.89 -0.15
C LEU A 18 21.43 -1.01 -1.34
N THR A 19 21.21 -1.62 -2.51
CA THR A 19 20.44 -0.99 -3.57
C THR A 19 18.97 -1.11 -3.21
N ASN A 20 18.54 -0.22 -2.31
CA ASN A 20 17.14 0.14 -2.08
C ASN A 20 16.58 0.85 -3.33
N SER A 21 16.53 0.14 -4.46
CA SER A 21 16.13 0.68 -5.76
C SER A 21 14.81 0.09 -6.22
N ALA A 22 13.82 0.13 -5.34
CA ALA A 22 12.40 0.20 -5.68
C ALA A 22 11.66 0.27 -4.34
N ILE A 23 11.50 1.48 -3.83
CA ILE A 23 10.37 1.76 -2.95
C ILE A 23 9.15 1.59 -3.87
N ALA A 24 8.68 0.35 -4.02
CA ALA A 24 7.25 0.15 -4.12
C ALA A 24 6.74 0.83 -2.85
N ASN A 25 6.15 2.02 -2.99
CA ASN A 25 5.43 2.66 -1.90
C ASN A 25 4.33 1.66 -1.53
N ALA A 26 4.64 0.71 -0.65
CA ALA A 26 3.68 -0.24 -0.13
C ALA A 26 2.56 0.62 0.42
N ALA A 27 1.38 0.52 -0.18
CA ALA A 27 0.28 1.36 0.22
C ALA A 27 -0.13 0.89 1.61
N GLU A 28 0.37 1.55 2.65
CA GLU A 28 0.14 1.12 4.02
C GLU A 28 -1.36 1.28 4.32
N ALA A 29 -2.00 0.18 4.72
CA ALA A 29 -3.40 0.15 5.08
C ALA A 29 -3.55 -0.06 6.59
N TYR A 30 -4.51 0.64 7.20
CA TYR A 30 -4.93 0.40 8.57
C TYR A 30 -6.43 0.62 8.72
N LYS A 31 -7.02 0.11 9.80
CA LYS A 31 -8.43 0.34 10.10
C LYS A 31 -8.62 1.38 11.20
N THR A 32 -9.74 2.08 11.20
CA THR A 32 -10.13 3.00 12.27
C THR A 32 -11.12 2.32 13.20
N SER A 33 -11.26 2.83 14.44
CA SER A 33 -12.28 2.35 15.38
C SER A 33 -13.72 2.54 14.89
N LYS A 34 -13.93 3.31 13.81
CA LYS A 34 -15.23 3.51 13.15
C LYS A 34 -15.50 2.48 12.05
N GLY A 35 -14.61 1.52 11.85
CA GLY A 35 -14.73 0.49 10.81
C GLY A 35 -14.41 1.00 9.40
N GLU A 36 -13.64 2.08 9.30
CA GLU A 36 -13.10 2.58 8.03
C GLU A 36 -11.75 1.91 7.76
N VAL A 37 -11.39 1.72 6.49
CA VAL A 37 -10.04 1.34 6.08
C VAL A 37 -9.39 2.54 5.41
N VAL A 38 -8.23 2.94 5.92
CA VAL A 38 -7.42 4.02 5.38
C VAL A 38 -6.25 3.41 4.64
N VAL A 39 -6.12 3.73 3.37
CA VAL A 39 -4.98 3.36 2.53
C VAL A 39 -4.15 4.60 2.30
N THR A 40 -2.86 4.55 2.62
CA THR A 40 -1.92 5.67 2.54
C THR A 40 -0.78 5.36 1.57
N GLY A 41 0.08 6.35 1.28
CA GLY A 41 1.18 6.18 0.32
C GLY A 41 0.75 6.22 -1.16
N LEU A 42 -0.51 6.58 -1.42
CA LEU A 42 -1.07 6.68 -2.77
C LEU A 42 -0.69 8.01 -3.43
N THR A 43 -0.64 8.03 -4.77
CA THR A 43 -0.37 9.26 -5.52
C THR A 43 -1.54 10.25 -5.39
N PRO A 44 -1.34 11.47 -4.86
CA PRO A 44 -2.40 12.49 -4.76
C PRO A 44 -3.04 12.79 -6.12
N ALA A 45 -4.33 13.17 -6.13
CA ALA A 45 -5.13 13.49 -7.32
C ALA A 45 -5.33 12.33 -8.33
N LYS A 46 -4.80 11.14 -8.06
CA LYS A 46 -5.13 9.91 -8.79
C LYS A 46 -6.47 9.36 -8.28
N ARG A 47 -7.22 8.67 -9.13
CA ARG A 47 -8.45 7.96 -8.73
C ARG A 47 -8.17 6.47 -8.70
N TYR A 48 -8.76 5.77 -7.74
CA TYR A 48 -8.66 4.32 -7.62
C TYR A 48 -10.05 3.70 -7.63
N GLN A 49 -10.21 2.63 -8.41
CA GLN A 49 -11.38 1.80 -8.33
C GLN A 49 -11.37 1.01 -7.02
N ILE A 50 -12.54 0.91 -6.40
CA ILE A 50 -12.71 0.25 -5.11
C ILE A 50 -13.62 -0.96 -5.32
N ARG A 51 -13.07 -2.16 -5.15
CA ARG A 51 -13.82 -3.43 -5.19
C ARG A 51 -13.75 -4.10 -3.82
N PHE A 52 -14.62 -5.06 -3.58
CA PHE A 52 -14.64 -5.79 -2.32
C PHE A 52 -15.21 -7.20 -2.47
N ILE A 53 -14.91 -8.06 -1.52
CA ILE A 53 -15.59 -9.33 -1.28
C ILE A 53 -16.29 -9.19 0.08
N SER A 54 -17.61 -9.39 0.09
CA SER A 54 -18.38 -9.34 1.33
C SER A 54 -18.07 -10.54 2.24
N ALA A 55 -18.52 -10.49 3.50
CA ALA A 55 -18.42 -11.63 4.42
C ALA A 55 -19.12 -12.91 3.90
N GLN A 56 -20.06 -12.79 2.94
CA GLN A 56 -20.73 -13.91 2.27
C GLN A 56 -20.03 -14.33 0.96
N ASP A 57 -18.75 -13.97 0.78
CA ASP A 57 -17.97 -14.31 -0.42
C ASP A 57 -18.55 -13.74 -1.74
N LYS A 58 -19.35 -12.67 -1.65
CA LYS A 58 -19.90 -12.01 -2.85
C LYS A 58 -19.00 -10.86 -3.30
N PRO A 59 -18.52 -10.86 -4.55
CA PRO A 59 -17.79 -9.74 -5.10
C PRO A 59 -18.73 -8.54 -5.32
N GLY A 60 -18.21 -7.34 -5.09
CA GLY A 60 -18.93 -6.08 -5.29
C GLY A 60 -17.98 -4.94 -5.66
N SER A 61 -18.58 -3.80 -6.02
CA SER A 61 -17.84 -2.57 -6.33
C SER A 61 -18.45 -1.40 -5.59
N ARG A 62 -17.60 -0.43 -5.25
CA ARG A 62 -18.01 0.90 -4.82
C ARG A 62 -17.66 1.93 -5.90
N GLN A 63 -18.11 3.17 -5.67
CA GLN A 63 -17.69 4.31 -6.46
C GLN A 63 -16.18 4.53 -6.32
N ASP A 64 -15.53 4.81 -7.44
CA ASP A 64 -14.10 5.14 -7.50
C ASP A 64 -13.79 6.37 -6.64
N LYS A 65 -12.81 6.25 -5.74
CA LYS A 65 -12.40 7.34 -4.84
C LYS A 65 -11.12 8.02 -5.35
N SER A 66 -11.12 9.34 -5.29
CA SER A 66 -9.92 10.16 -5.51
C SER A 66 -9.04 10.14 -4.27
N VAL A 67 -7.74 10.02 -4.47
CA VAL A 67 -6.74 10.18 -3.41
C VAL A 67 -6.72 11.63 -2.94
N ASN A 68 -6.77 11.84 -1.63
CA ASN A 68 -6.68 13.17 -1.04
C ASN A 68 -5.29 13.79 -1.26
N SER A 69 -5.12 15.06 -0.89
CA SER A 69 -3.84 15.76 -0.98
C SER A 69 -2.72 15.13 -0.15
N CYS A 70 -3.04 14.37 0.91
CA CYS A 70 -2.04 13.67 1.72
C CYS A 70 -1.65 12.28 1.16
N GLY A 71 -2.16 11.89 -0.02
CA GLY A 71 -1.87 10.57 -0.57
C GLY A 71 -2.66 9.44 0.09
N GLN A 72 -3.89 9.72 0.54
CA GLN A 72 -4.71 8.76 1.27
C GLN A 72 -6.10 8.59 0.67
N ILE A 73 -6.65 7.38 0.79
CA ILE A 73 -8.06 7.05 0.53
C ILE A 73 -8.66 6.48 1.81
N VAL A 74 -9.85 6.95 2.17
CA VAL A 74 -10.64 6.42 3.28
C VAL A 74 -11.86 5.69 2.71
N VAL A 75 -12.00 4.39 3.01
CA VAL A 75 -13.14 3.57 2.59
C VAL A 75 -14.00 3.23 3.80
N GLU A 76 -15.21 3.78 3.81
CA GLU A 76 -16.15 3.64 4.94
C GLU A 76 -16.79 2.26 4.98
N LYS A 77 -17.01 1.74 6.20
CA LYS A 77 -17.56 0.40 6.47
C LYS A 77 -16.71 -0.75 5.90
N ALA A 78 -15.49 -0.47 5.45
CA ALA A 78 -14.63 -1.46 4.82
C ALA A 78 -14.08 -2.50 5.78
N ALA A 79 -14.08 -2.23 7.10
CA ALA A 79 -13.72 -3.23 8.10
C ALA A 79 -14.69 -4.43 8.15
N ASN A 80 -15.88 -4.31 7.57
CA ASN A 80 -16.87 -5.41 7.49
C ASN A 80 -16.68 -6.31 6.26
N TYR A 81 -15.72 -5.97 5.39
CA TYR A 81 -15.42 -6.79 4.21
C TYR A 81 -14.45 -7.89 4.55
N LYS A 82 -14.62 -9.03 3.87
CA LYS A 82 -13.66 -10.12 3.90
C LYS A 82 -12.39 -9.72 3.17
N THR A 83 -12.54 -9.00 2.06
CA THR A 83 -11.42 -8.46 1.29
C THR A 83 -11.82 -7.12 0.70
N LEU A 84 -10.95 -6.12 0.82
CA LEU A 84 -11.06 -4.84 0.15
C LEU A 84 -9.99 -4.78 -0.95
N ILE A 85 -10.33 -4.24 -2.11
CA ILE A 85 -9.43 -4.13 -3.25
C ILE A 85 -9.38 -2.67 -3.67
N VAL A 86 -8.19 -2.07 -3.62
CA VAL A 86 -7.97 -0.65 -3.96
C VAL A 86 -6.90 -0.59 -5.05
N GLY A 87 -7.32 -0.38 -6.30
CA GLY A 87 -6.41 -0.56 -7.43
C GLY A 87 -5.84 -1.99 -7.45
N SER A 88 -4.52 -2.11 -7.58
CA SER A 88 -3.86 -3.41 -7.57
C SER A 88 -3.68 -4.04 -6.18
N GLU A 89 -4.10 -3.37 -5.10
CA GLU A 89 -3.84 -3.84 -3.73
C GLU A 89 -5.02 -4.66 -3.21
N ASN A 90 -4.78 -5.89 -2.77
CA ASN A 90 -5.72 -6.69 -2.00
C ASN A 90 -5.43 -6.51 -0.51
N ILE A 91 -6.44 -6.09 0.24
CA ILE A 91 -6.36 -5.72 1.64
C ILE A 91 -7.33 -6.62 2.42
N ASP A 92 -6.83 -7.38 3.39
CA ASP A 92 -7.68 -8.05 4.38
C ASP A 92 -7.93 -7.11 5.56
N PRO A 93 -9.14 -6.54 5.72
CA PRO A 93 -9.41 -5.59 6.81
C PRO A 93 -9.29 -6.21 8.20
N SER A 94 -9.44 -7.54 8.30
CA SER A 94 -9.36 -8.27 9.56
C SER A 94 -7.94 -8.26 10.12
N SER A 95 -6.93 -8.45 9.25
CA SER A 95 -5.51 -8.44 9.62
C SER A 95 -4.93 -7.03 9.88
N LEU A 96 -5.67 -5.96 9.57
CA LEU A 96 -5.17 -4.60 9.77
C LEU A 96 -5.15 -4.19 11.24
N GLU A 97 -4.10 -3.46 11.62
CA GLU A 97 -4.05 -2.79 12.92
C GLU A 97 -5.07 -1.64 12.99
N THR A 98 -5.67 -1.47 14.17
CA THR A 98 -6.58 -0.35 14.44
C THR A 98 -5.77 0.88 14.85
N LYS A 99 -5.84 1.96 14.07
CA LYS A 99 -5.17 3.24 14.37
C LYS A 99 -6.18 4.39 14.41
N VAL A 100 -5.83 5.44 15.15
CA VAL A 100 -6.56 6.72 15.11
C VAL A 100 -6.19 7.42 13.81
N HIS A 101 -7.18 7.66 12.94
CA HIS A 101 -6.96 8.43 11.71
C HIS A 101 -6.95 9.92 12.02
N GLU A 102 -5.77 10.54 11.98
CA GLU A 102 -5.66 11.99 12.05
C GLU A 102 -6.14 12.64 10.75
N ARG A 103 -6.85 13.76 10.88
CA ARG A 103 -7.33 14.51 9.72
C ARG A 103 -6.15 15.01 8.91
N CYS A 104 -6.10 14.64 7.63
CA CYS A 104 -5.13 15.14 6.66
C CYS A 104 -5.07 16.68 6.70
N LYS A 105 -3.90 17.23 7.06
CA LYS A 105 -3.57 18.65 6.92
C LYS A 105 -2.75 18.81 5.64
N PRO A 106 -3.34 19.34 4.55
CA PRO A 106 -2.60 19.55 3.32
C PRO A 106 -1.43 20.50 3.56
N GLN A 107 -0.22 20.11 3.15
CA GLN A 107 0.88 21.08 3.08
C GLN A 107 0.58 22.09 1.97
N ALA A 108 0.84 23.37 2.21
CA ALA A 108 0.43 24.49 1.33
C ALA A 108 1.00 24.46 -0.11
N LYS A 109 1.83 23.46 -0.47
CA LYS A 109 2.50 23.33 -1.77
C LYS A 109 1.87 22.32 -2.74
N PHE A 110 0.67 21.78 -2.46
CA PHE A 110 -0.07 21.03 -3.47
C PHE A 110 -0.63 22.00 -4.52
N LYS A 111 0.20 22.36 -5.52
CA LYS A 111 -0.28 22.93 -6.79
C LYS A 111 -1.39 22.02 -7.29
N LYS A 112 -2.52 22.59 -7.73
CA LYS A 112 -3.66 21.85 -8.30
C LYS A 112 -3.15 20.87 -9.36
N MET A 113 -2.93 19.60 -8.99
CA MET A 113 -2.54 18.55 -9.90
C MET A 113 -3.77 18.16 -10.71
N GLN A 114 -3.65 18.16 -12.04
CA GLN A 114 -4.71 17.67 -12.91
C GLN A 114 -4.94 16.17 -12.64
N PRO A 115 -6.21 15.71 -12.63
CA PRO A 115 -6.53 14.32 -12.35
C PRO A 115 -5.91 13.37 -13.38
N GLN A 116 -5.09 12.42 -12.92
CA GLN A 116 -4.30 11.52 -13.80
C GLN A 116 -5.04 10.24 -14.23
N GLY A 117 -6.36 10.29 -14.41
CA GLY A 117 -7.17 9.12 -14.75
C GLY A 117 -7.45 8.17 -13.56
N VAL A 118 -8.04 7.00 -13.84
CA VAL A 118 -8.48 6.02 -12.83
C VAL A 118 -7.62 4.75 -12.89
N GLU A 119 -6.96 4.41 -11.78
CA GLU A 119 -6.31 3.12 -11.56
C GLU A 119 -7.38 2.03 -11.39
N ARG A 120 -7.34 1.01 -12.24
CA ARG A 120 -8.29 -0.10 -12.19
C ARG A 120 -7.97 -1.03 -11.04
N ALA A 121 -9.01 -1.59 -10.43
CA ALA A 121 -8.84 -2.61 -9.41
C ALA A 121 -8.64 -3.99 -10.04
N ILE A 122 -7.81 -4.84 -9.43
CA ILE A 122 -7.72 -6.24 -9.88
C ILE A 122 -9.09 -6.92 -9.71
N THR A 123 -9.42 -7.84 -10.61
CA THR A 123 -10.61 -8.67 -10.45
C THR A 123 -10.32 -9.76 -9.42
N PRO A 124 -11.12 -9.87 -8.35
CA PRO A 124 -10.97 -10.97 -7.41
C PRO A 124 -11.14 -12.30 -8.15
N GLY A 125 -10.12 -13.18 -8.09
CA GLY A 125 -10.15 -14.52 -8.69
C GLY A 125 -9.44 -14.70 -10.03
N SER A 126 -8.68 -13.71 -10.55
CA SER A 126 -7.78 -13.93 -11.68
C SER A 126 -6.38 -14.31 -11.21
N ASN A 127 -6.12 -15.62 -11.11
CA ASN A 127 -4.81 -16.23 -11.33
C ASN A 127 -4.95 -17.22 -12.48
#